data_AF-A0A6P1TLB0-F1
#
_entry.id   AF-A0A6P1TLB0-F1
#
_cell.length_a   1.000
_cell.length_b   1.000
_cell.length_c   1.000
_cell.angle_alpha   90.00
_cell.angle_beta   90.00
_cell.angle_gamma   90.00
#
_symmetry.space_group_name_H-M   'P 1'
#
loop_
_entity.id
_entity.type
_entity.pdbx_description
1 polymer ?
#
loop_
_entity_poly.entity_id
_entity_poly.type
_entity_poly.pdbx_seq_one_letter_code
_entity_poly.pdbx_strand_id
1 'polypeptide(L)'
;MDKNFCGLSNTSINLKSICLNILKIPPKLIAVDWWIFSILVIKGYRGYFIHDAYTFYRQHMSNTVGGLNSISEKQLIMGIQLKKEHYKLLLEYYPSKYNDIIKMEYRNMIKLDEMILNKKILVNYLSNVNDGNKEFLWWENIKLNERWMQK
;
A
#
# COMPACT_ATOMS: atom_id res chain seq x y z
N MET A 1 -4.56 4.30 -7.06
CA MET A 1 -4.47 3.94 -5.63
C MET A 1 -3.03 4.19 -5.21
N ASP A 2 -2.68 5.47 -5.15
CA ASP A 2 -1.36 5.99 -4.85
C ASP A 2 -1.09 6.08 -3.33
N LYS A 3 -2.16 6.18 -2.54
CA LYS A 3 -2.14 6.21 -1.08
C LYS A 3 -3.11 5.18 -0.49
N ASN A 4 -2.74 4.63 0.66
CA ASN A 4 -3.65 3.89 1.52
C ASN A 4 -3.61 4.53 2.91
N PHE A 5 -4.77 4.97 3.39
CA PHE A 5 -4.97 5.55 4.73
C PHE A 5 -6.24 4.98 5.42
N CYS A 6 -6.94 4.04 4.76
CA CYS A 6 -8.03 3.26 5.35
C CYS A 6 -7.54 1.88 5.86
N GLY A 7 -7.79 1.62 7.14
CA GLY A 7 -7.41 0.43 7.87
C GLY A 7 -8.57 0.03 8.78
N LEU A 8 -8.65 -1.25 9.15
CA LEU A 8 -9.76 -1.74 9.99
C LEU A 8 -9.75 -1.14 11.41
N SER A 9 -8.63 -0.53 11.81
CA SER A 9 -8.48 0.17 13.08
C SER A 9 -8.93 1.64 13.06
N ASN A 10 -8.97 2.30 11.89
CA ASN A 10 -9.27 3.72 11.76
C ASN A 10 -10.44 4.02 10.79
N THR A 11 -11.13 2.98 10.30
CA THR A 11 -12.24 3.10 9.35
C THR A 11 -13.41 2.25 9.81
N SER A 12 -14.61 2.85 9.87
CA SER A 12 -15.86 2.13 10.11
C SER A 12 -16.62 1.88 8.81
N ILE A 13 -17.30 0.74 8.73
CA ILE A 13 -18.02 0.31 7.53
C ILE A 13 -19.49 0.04 7.91
N ASN A 14 -20.43 0.66 7.21
CA ASN A 14 -21.85 0.34 7.36
C ASN A 14 -22.18 -0.97 6.62
N LEU A 15 -22.26 -2.07 7.35
CA LEU A 15 -22.53 -3.40 6.79
C LEU A 15 -23.90 -3.52 6.12
N LYS A 16 -24.90 -2.70 6.51
CA LYS A 16 -26.21 -2.68 5.83
C LYS A 16 -26.12 -2.15 4.41
N SER A 17 -25.08 -1.36 4.11
CA SER A 17 -24.87 -0.75 2.81
C SER A 17 -23.96 -1.56 1.89
N ILE A 18 -23.43 -2.70 2.34
CA ILE A 18 -22.46 -3.51 1.57
C ILE A 18 -22.94 -4.93 1.41
N CYS A 19 -22.85 -5.44 0.17
CA CYS A 19 -23.05 -6.85 -0.11
C CYS A 19 -21.75 -7.63 0.15
N LEU A 20 -21.66 -8.39 1.24
CA LEU A 20 -20.42 -9.07 1.65
C LEU A 20 -19.91 -10.10 0.64
N ASN A 21 -20.78 -10.64 -0.22
CA ASN A 21 -20.40 -11.60 -1.27
C ASN A 21 -19.41 -11.01 -2.30
N ILE A 22 -19.27 -9.68 -2.36
CA ILE A 22 -18.28 -9.02 -3.21
C ILE A 22 -16.87 -9.12 -2.65
N LEU A 23 -16.68 -9.47 -1.37
CA LEU A 23 -15.39 -9.53 -0.69
C LEU A 23 -14.87 -10.97 -0.69
N LYS A 24 -14.19 -11.34 -1.77
CA LYS A 24 -13.42 -12.60 -1.84
C LYS A 24 -12.00 -12.30 -1.38
N ILE A 25 -11.58 -12.87 -0.26
CA ILE A 25 -10.23 -12.68 0.30
C ILE A 25 -9.36 -13.87 -0.11
N PRO A 26 -8.30 -13.67 -0.91
CA PRO A 26 -7.37 -14.75 -1.24
C PRO A 26 -6.65 -15.27 0.02
N PRO A 27 -6.52 -16.59 0.21
CA PRO A 27 -6.06 -17.20 1.47
C PRO A 27 -4.59 -16.90 1.86
N LYS A 28 -3.82 -16.21 1.00
CA LYS A 28 -2.41 -15.84 1.25
C LYS A 28 -2.17 -14.33 1.29
N LEU A 29 -3.24 -13.55 1.29
CA LEU A 29 -3.14 -12.10 1.27
C LEU A 29 -2.72 -11.57 2.66
N ILE A 30 -1.58 -10.87 2.71
CA ILE A 30 -1.02 -10.33 3.95
C ILE A 30 -1.69 -9.00 4.33
N ALA A 31 -1.94 -8.11 3.36
CA ALA A 31 -2.51 -6.78 3.59
C ALA A 31 -4.04 -6.76 3.39
N VAL A 32 -4.77 -7.47 4.26
CA VAL A 32 -6.23 -7.66 4.16
C VAL A 32 -7.01 -6.33 4.14
N ASP A 33 -6.63 -5.38 5.00
CA ASP A 33 -7.28 -4.06 5.06
C ASP A 33 -7.23 -3.36 3.70
N TRP A 34 -6.03 -3.30 3.11
CA TRP A 34 -5.84 -2.65 1.81
C TRP A 34 -6.70 -3.31 0.74
N TRP A 35 -6.80 -4.64 0.75
CA TRP A 35 -7.63 -5.38 -0.20
C TRP A 35 -9.11 -5.08 -0.07
N ILE A 36 -9.63 -5.07 1.15
CA ILE A 36 -11.03 -4.74 1.41
C ILE A 36 -11.32 -3.35 0.84
N PHE A 37 -10.53 -2.33 1.21
CA PHE A 37 -10.76 -0.96 0.74
C PHE A 37 -10.55 -0.80 -0.77
N SER A 38 -9.58 -1.51 -1.36
CA SER A 38 -9.40 -1.55 -2.82
C SER A 38 -10.65 -2.07 -3.53
N ILE A 39 -11.25 -3.17 -3.06
CA ILE A 39 -12.46 -3.73 -3.65
C ILE A 39 -13.63 -2.76 -3.52
N LEU A 40 -13.81 -2.15 -2.35
CA LEU A 40 -14.90 -1.20 -2.12
C LEU A 40 -14.82 -0.02 -3.10
N VAL A 41 -13.62 0.56 -3.29
CA VAL A 41 -13.41 1.62 -4.27
C VAL A 41 -13.68 1.14 -5.70
N ILE A 42 -13.18 -0.04 -6.07
CA ILE A 42 -13.39 -0.62 -7.40
C ILE A 42 -14.89 -0.85 -7.69
N LYS A 43 -15.66 -1.26 -6.69
CA LYS A 43 -17.11 -1.46 -6.76
C LYS A 43 -17.92 -0.17 -6.67
N GLY A 44 -17.26 0.98 -6.55
CA GLY A 44 -17.89 2.30 -6.58
C GLY A 44 -18.44 2.79 -5.23
N TYR A 45 -18.13 2.09 -4.13
CA TYR A 45 -18.45 2.59 -2.79
C TYR A 45 -17.66 3.86 -2.48
N ARG A 46 -18.24 4.69 -1.63
CA ARG A 46 -17.68 5.97 -1.19
C ARG A 46 -17.67 6.04 0.33
N GLY A 47 -16.71 6.75 0.88
CA GLY A 47 -16.60 7.02 2.31
C GLY A 47 -16.66 8.52 2.58
N TYR A 48 -16.83 8.87 3.86
CA TYR A 48 -16.74 10.22 4.37
C TYR A 48 -15.64 10.28 5.43
N PHE A 49 -14.81 11.33 5.40
CA PHE A 49 -13.75 11.52 6.38
C PHE A 49 -14.30 12.27 7.60
N ILE A 50 -14.04 11.76 8.79
CA ILE A 50 -14.48 12.36 10.05
C ILE A 50 -13.29 13.10 10.66
N HIS A 51 -13.40 14.42 10.77
CA HIS A 51 -12.29 15.28 11.22
C HIS A 51 -11.97 15.15 12.71
N ASP A 52 -12.95 14.82 13.56
CA ASP A 52 -12.81 14.79 15.03
C ASP A 52 -12.91 13.36 15.60
N ALA A 53 -12.28 12.40 14.91
CA ALA A 53 -12.21 11.01 15.36
C ALA A 53 -10.79 10.66 15.80
N TYR A 54 -10.61 10.29 17.07
CA TYR A 54 -9.34 9.82 17.60
C TYR A 54 -9.22 8.30 17.46
N THR A 55 -8.15 7.84 16.81
CA THR A 55 -7.80 6.41 16.77
C THR A 55 -6.49 6.20 17.52
N PHE A 56 -6.53 5.42 18.60
CA PHE A 56 -5.33 5.01 19.32
C PHE A 56 -4.68 3.81 18.61
N TYR A 57 -3.85 4.08 17.61
CA TYR A 57 -3.16 3.04 16.86
C TYR A 57 -1.90 2.57 17.63
N ARG A 58 -1.91 1.33 18.11
CA ARG A 58 -0.72 0.72 18.74
C ARG A 58 0.29 0.31 17.67
N GLN A 59 1.46 0.94 17.71
CA GLN A 59 2.60 0.58 16.86
C GLN A 59 3.53 -0.37 17.62
N HIS A 60 3.88 -1.50 17.01
CA HIS A 60 4.85 -2.46 17.56
C HIS A 60 5.97 -2.68 16.54
N MET A 61 7.19 -2.96 17.02
CA MET A 61 8.35 -3.23 16.15
C MET A 61 8.13 -4.42 15.18
N SER A 62 7.24 -5.33 15.53
CA SER A 62 6.86 -6.49 14.72
C SER A 62 5.77 -6.18 13.67
N ASN A 63 5.30 -4.92 13.56
CA ASN A 63 4.34 -4.56 12.53
C ASN A 63 4.95 -4.78 11.15
N THR A 64 4.21 -5.47 10.29
CA THR A 64 4.56 -5.67 8.89
C THR A 64 4.67 -4.34 8.13
N VAL A 65 4.02 -3.28 8.63
CA VAL A 65 3.82 -1.98 7.95
C VAL A 65 3.60 -0.85 8.94
N GLY A 66 4.11 0.35 8.60
CA GLY A 66 3.62 1.63 9.12
C GLY A 66 4.00 1.92 10.57
N GLY A 67 4.42 3.16 10.82
CA GLY A 67 4.78 3.65 12.16
C GLY A 67 6.27 3.61 12.52
N LEU A 68 7.13 3.27 11.56
CA LEU A 68 8.58 3.44 11.73
C LEU A 68 9.04 4.58 10.81
N ASN A 69 9.74 5.56 11.37
CA ASN A 69 10.28 6.72 10.66
C ASN A 69 11.29 6.35 9.55
N SER A 70 11.68 5.08 9.49
CA SER A 70 12.61 4.54 8.51
C SER A 70 12.25 3.12 8.11
N ILE A 71 12.51 2.76 6.84
CA ILE A 71 12.45 1.39 6.34
C ILE A 71 13.86 0.83 6.12
N SER A 72 14.02 -0.45 6.45
CA SER A 72 15.19 -1.25 6.08
C SER A 72 15.08 -1.79 4.66
N GLU A 73 16.20 -2.26 4.11
CA GLU A 73 16.24 -3.01 2.85
C GLU A 73 15.27 -4.20 2.84
N LYS A 74 15.24 -4.98 3.93
CA LYS A 74 14.33 -6.13 4.07
C LYS A 74 12.87 -5.69 3.98
N GLN A 75 12.50 -4.58 4.63
CA GLN A 75 11.14 -4.04 4.59
C GLN A 75 10.79 -3.49 3.20
N LEU A 76 11.74 -2.84 2.52
CA LEU A 76 11.56 -2.37 1.15
C LEU A 76 11.26 -3.53 0.21
N ILE A 77 12.09 -4.57 0.21
CA ILE A 77 11.91 -5.76 -0.64
C ILE A 77 10.57 -6.44 -0.33
N MET A 78 10.28 -6.66 0.96
CA MET A 78 9.01 -7.26 1.37
C MET A 78 7.81 -6.43 0.90
N GLY A 79 7.84 -5.11 1.08
CA GLY A 79 6.77 -4.23 0.65
C GLY A 79 6.59 -4.20 -0.88
N ILE A 80 7.66 -4.25 -1.67
CA ILE A 80 7.58 -4.37 -3.13
C ILE A 80 6.87 -5.67 -3.52
N GLN A 81 7.26 -6.81 -2.94
CA GLN A 81 6.60 -8.09 -3.24
C GLN A 81 5.11 -8.07 -2.86
N LEU A 82 4.78 -7.52 -1.68
CA LEU A 82 3.40 -7.36 -1.23
C LEU A 82 2.56 -6.51 -2.19
N LYS A 83 3.09 -5.37 -2.66
CA LYS A 83 2.39 -4.52 -3.62
C LYS A 83 2.20 -5.20 -4.97
N LYS A 84 3.23 -5.90 -5.47
CA LYS A 84 3.12 -6.67 -6.73
C LYS A 84 2.00 -7.70 -6.64
N GLU A 85 1.99 -8.50 -5.59
CA GLU A 85 0.97 -9.54 -5.39
C GLU A 85 -0.42 -8.92 -5.24
N HIS A 86 -0.54 -7.83 -4.48
CA HIS A 86 -1.80 -7.10 -4.32
C HIS A 86 -2.38 -6.62 -5.67
N TYR A 87 -1.58 -5.94 -6.48
CA TYR A 87 -2.06 -5.43 -7.77
C TYR A 87 -2.37 -6.55 -8.76
N LYS A 88 -1.55 -7.62 -8.77
CA LYS A 88 -1.81 -8.81 -9.58
C LYS A 88 -3.15 -9.44 -9.23
N LEU A 89 -3.41 -9.68 -7.93
CA LEU A 89 -4.67 -10.26 -7.46
C LEU A 89 -5.87 -9.35 -7.76
N LEU A 90 -5.73 -8.02 -7.67
CA LEU A 90 -6.80 -7.09 -8.02
C LEU A 90 -7.18 -7.20 -9.50
N LEU A 91 -6.19 -7.29 -10.39
CA LEU A 91 -6.43 -7.43 -11.84
C LEU A 91 -7.10 -8.77 -12.17
N GLU A 92 -6.77 -9.83 -11.44
CA GLU A 92 -7.34 -11.17 -11.63
C GLU A 92 -8.77 -11.28 -11.09
N TYR A 93 -9.00 -10.86 -9.85
CA TYR A 93 -10.28 -11.07 -9.16
C TYR A 93 -11.31 -9.98 -9.45
N TYR A 94 -10.88 -8.75 -9.75
CA TYR A 94 -11.76 -7.59 -9.88
C TYR A 94 -11.45 -6.70 -11.10
N PRO A 95 -11.58 -7.22 -12.34
CA PRO A 95 -11.51 -6.40 -13.54
C PRO A 95 -12.48 -5.21 -13.48
N SER A 96 -11.97 -4.00 -13.75
CA SER A 96 -12.74 -2.76 -13.64
C SER A 96 -12.18 -1.64 -14.50
N LYS A 97 -12.87 -0.49 -14.50
CA LYS A 97 -12.38 0.77 -15.10
C LYS A 97 -11.06 1.28 -14.51
N TYR A 98 -10.61 0.75 -13.37
CA TYR A 98 -9.35 1.12 -12.73
C TYR A 98 -8.17 0.27 -13.19
N ASN A 99 -8.39 -0.73 -14.06
CA ASN A 99 -7.37 -1.69 -14.48
C ASN A 99 -6.10 -1.03 -15.01
N ASP A 100 -6.20 0.04 -15.80
CA ASP A 100 -5.01 0.69 -16.38
C ASP A 100 -4.13 1.33 -15.32
N ILE A 101 -4.74 1.97 -14.31
CA ILE A 101 -4.01 2.52 -13.16
C ILE A 101 -3.39 1.40 -12.34
N ILE A 102 -4.12 0.31 -12.08
CA ILE A 102 -3.59 -0.83 -11.32
C ILE A 102 -2.43 -1.51 -12.07
N LYS A 103 -2.53 -1.67 -13.40
CA LYS A 103 -1.44 -2.18 -14.25
C LYS A 103 -0.23 -1.26 -14.21
N MET A 104 -0.43 0.06 -14.22
CA MET A 104 0.65 1.03 -14.12
C MET A 104 1.36 0.91 -12.77
N GLU A 105 0.62 0.83 -11.65
CA GLU A 105 1.20 0.63 -10.33
C GLU A 105 1.95 -0.71 -10.20
N TYR A 106 1.41 -1.78 -10.79
CA TYR A 106 2.10 -3.07 -10.88
C TYR A 106 3.44 -2.97 -11.62
N ARG A 107 3.44 -2.31 -12.79
CA ARG A 107 4.67 -2.06 -13.57
C ARG A 107 5.67 -1.19 -12.81
N ASN A 108 5.21 -0.17 -12.08
CA ASN A 108 6.06 0.66 -11.24
C ASN A 108 6.77 -0.17 -10.17
N MET A 109 6.08 -1.15 -9.58
CA MET A 109 6.69 -2.04 -8.60
C MET A 109 7.69 -3.00 -9.22
N ILE A 110 7.44 -3.52 -10.42
CA ILE A 110 8.43 -4.32 -11.18
C ILE A 110 9.68 -3.50 -11.47
N LYS A 111 9.52 -2.29 -12.03
CA LYS A 111 10.63 -1.40 -12.33
C LYS A 111 11.43 -1.06 -11.07
N LEU A 112 10.75 -0.77 -9.95
CA LEU A 112 11.43 -0.52 -8.68
C LEU A 112 12.22 -1.76 -8.22
N ASP A 113 11.64 -2.96 -8.28
CA ASP A 113 12.29 -4.23 -7.92
C ASP A 113 13.57 -4.47 -8.73
N GLU A 114 13.53 -4.20 -10.03
CA GLU A 114 14.70 -4.30 -10.93
C GLU A 114 15.77 -3.25 -10.60
N MET A 115 15.36 -2.00 -10.35
CA MET A 115 16.30 -0.90 -10.10
C MET A 115 17.06 -1.06 -8.78
N ILE A 116 16.43 -1.57 -7.73
CA ILE A 116 17.09 -1.74 -6.43
C ILE A 116 18.10 -2.89 -6.41
N LEU A 117 18.19 -3.72 -7.46
CA LEU A 117 19.29 -4.67 -7.63
C LEU A 117 20.64 -3.96 -7.76
N ASN A 118 20.64 -2.72 -8.26
CA ASN A 118 21.82 -1.87 -8.23
C ASN A 118 22.04 -1.32 -6.81
N LYS A 119 23.13 -1.75 -6.16
CA LYS A 119 23.48 -1.36 -4.79
C LYS A 119 23.58 0.15 -4.58
N LYS A 120 24.06 0.92 -5.58
CA LYS A 120 24.12 2.39 -5.48
C LYS A 120 22.71 2.99 -5.45
N ILE A 121 21.82 2.50 -6.31
CA ILE A 121 20.42 2.94 -6.35
C ILE A 121 19.70 2.59 -5.04
N LEU A 122 19.88 1.37 -4.53
CA LEU A 122 19.30 0.93 -3.27
C LEU A 122 19.73 1.82 -2.10
N VAL A 123 21.02 2.11 -1.96
CA VAL A 123 21.54 2.98 -0.90
C VAL A 123 20.97 4.39 -1.01
N ASN A 124 20.92 4.96 -2.23
CA ASN A 124 20.30 6.25 -2.46
C ASN A 124 18.82 6.25 -2.07
N TYR A 125 18.09 5.21 -2.48
CA TYR A 125 16.65 5.06 -2.18
C TYR A 125 16.41 5.05 -0.68
N LEU A 126 17.11 4.18 0.06
CA LEU A 126 16.97 4.06 1.51
C LEU A 126 17.39 5.35 2.23
N SER A 127 18.46 6.01 1.78
CA SER A 127 18.87 7.30 2.36
C SER A 127 17.83 8.38 2.15
N ASN A 128 17.26 8.48 0.95
CA ASN A 128 16.29 9.51 0.61
C ASN A 128 14.93 9.25 1.22
N VAL A 129 14.43 8.01 1.20
CA VAL A 129 13.12 7.68 1.77
C VAL A 129 13.10 7.83 3.29
N ASN A 130 14.23 7.57 3.96
CA ASN A 130 14.36 7.69 5.41
C ASN A 130 14.80 9.10 5.86
N ASP A 131 14.91 10.06 4.94
CA ASP A 131 15.17 11.45 5.32
C ASP A 131 14.00 11.98 6.16
N GLY A 132 14.31 12.49 7.36
CA GLY A 132 13.36 12.78 8.45
C GLY A 132 12.32 13.88 8.16
N ASN A 133 12.35 14.46 6.96
CA ASN A 133 11.42 15.49 6.51
C ASN A 133 10.14 14.94 5.88
N LYS A 134 9.87 13.63 5.96
CA LYS A 134 8.76 12.97 5.25
C LYS A 134 7.87 12.21 6.21
N GLU A 135 6.61 12.62 6.27
CA GLU A 135 5.54 11.85 6.90
C GLU A 135 4.87 10.98 5.84
N PHE A 136 4.93 9.66 6.01
CA PHE A 136 4.32 8.71 5.10
C PHE A 136 3.10 8.03 5.73
N LEU A 137 2.06 7.86 4.92
CA LEU A 137 0.92 7.03 5.29
C LEU A 137 1.18 5.58 4.89
N TRP A 138 1.35 4.71 5.89
CA TRP A 138 1.58 3.27 5.74
C TRP A 138 2.57 2.91 4.63
N TRP A 139 2.08 2.39 3.50
CA TRP A 139 2.90 1.89 2.38
C TRP A 139 3.34 2.99 1.39
N GLU A 140 3.06 4.26 1.66
CA GLU A 140 3.40 5.36 0.75
C GLU A 140 4.92 5.52 0.54
N ASN A 141 5.71 5.12 1.53
CA ASN A 141 7.17 5.13 1.49
C ASN A 141 7.77 4.11 0.50
N ILE A 142 7.00 3.15 -0.01
CA ILE A 142 7.47 2.16 -0.99
C ILE A 142 6.81 2.44 -2.33
N LYS A 143 7.43 3.30 -3.14
CA LYS A 143 6.95 3.68 -4.47
C LYS A 143 8.11 3.93 -5.44
N LEU A 144 7.83 3.82 -6.73
CA LEU A 144 8.77 4.25 -7.76
C LEU A 144 8.89 5.78 -7.67
N ASN A 145 10.03 6.25 -7.21
CA ASN A 145 10.35 7.67 -7.13
C ASN A 145 11.79 7.88 -7.60
N GLU A 146 11.94 8.32 -8.84
CA GLU A 146 13.26 8.47 -9.47
C GLU A 146 14.16 9.46 -8.73
N ARG A 147 13.57 10.45 -8.03
CA ARG A 147 14.34 11.40 -7.21
C ARG A 147 15.02 10.72 -6.03
N TRP A 148 14.40 9.70 -5.44
CA TRP A 148 15.01 8.96 -4.33
C TRP A 148 16.14 8.05 -4.78
N MET A 149 16.19 7.73 -6.08
CA MET A 149 17.21 6.87 -6.68
C MET A 149 18.46 7.67 -7.09
N GLN A 150 18.33 8.99 -7.18
CA GLN A 150 19.37 9.90 -7.60
C GLN A 150 20.17 10.40 -6.40
N LYS A 151 21.47 10.60 -6.66
CA LYS A 151 22.37 11.50 -5.96
C LYS A 151 23.18 12.19 -7.04
#